data_AF-A0A7W7DUZ9-F1
#
_entry.id   AF-A0A7W7DUZ9-F1
#
_cell.length_a   1.000
_cell.length_b   1.000
_cell.length_c   1.000
_cell.angle_alpha   90.00
_cell.angle_beta   90.00
_cell.angle_gamma   90.00
#
_symmetry.space_group_name_H-M   'P 1'
#
loop_
_entity.id
_entity.type
_entity.pdbx_description
1 polymer ?
#
loop_
_entity_poly.entity_id
_entity_poly.type
_entity_poly.pdbx_seq_one_letter_code
_entity_poly.pdbx_strand_id
1 'polypeptide(L)' 'MSMATLALAWVLRRGEVASAITGASRPEQVRSNAAASPVELSEDLPAAVDQALGDVPVTEPTLAPGAQSGVKHR' A
#
# COMPACT_ATOMS: atom_id res chain seq x y z
N MET A 1 15.64 4.53 5.19
CA MET A 1 14.44 4.14 4.42
C MET A 1 13.31 5.10 4.78
N SER A 2 12.52 5.58 3.80
CA SER A 2 11.37 6.47 4.09
C SER A 2 10.12 5.65 4.44
N MET A 3 9.13 6.28 5.08
CA MET A 3 7.84 5.62 5.37
C MET A 3 7.12 5.16 4.09
N ALA A 4 7.20 5.94 3.01
CA ALA A 4 6.62 5.56 1.72
C ALA A 4 7.32 4.32 1.14
N THR A 5 8.66 4.28 1.22
CA THR A 5 9.44 3.11 0.78
C THR A 5 9.09 1.87 1.61
N LEU A 6 8.89 2.00 2.92
CA LEU A 6 8.43 0.92 3.80
C LEU A 6 7.05 0.40 3.44
N ALA A 7 6.08 1.29 3.28
CA ALA A 7 4.72 0.91 2.93
C ALA A 7 4.68 0.15 1.59
N LEU A 8 5.43 0.62 0.59
CA LEU A 8 5.48 -0.04 -0.72
C LEU A 8 6.22 -1.37 -0.67
N ALA A 9 7.35 -1.46 0.04
CA ALA A 9 8.06 -2.73 0.23
C ALA A 9 7.17 -3.74 0.98
N TRP A 10 6.40 -3.28 1.97
CA TRP A 10 5.43 -4.10 2.68
C TRP A 10 4.38 -4.65 1.72
N VAL A 11 3.80 -3.84 0.82
CA VAL A 11 2.85 -4.33 -0.19
C VAL A 11 3.51 -5.34 -1.15
N LEU A 12 4.71 -5.03 -1.65
CA LEU A 12 5.42 -5.83 -2.66
C LEU A 12 6.02 -7.15 -2.12
N ARG A 13 6.11 -7.32 -0.79
CA ARG A 13 6.61 -8.57 -0.18
C ARG A 13 5.76 -9.80 -0.50
N ARG A 14 4.49 -9.59 -0.84
CA ARG A 14 3.48 -10.64 -1.04
C ARG A 14 3.62 -11.21 -2.45
N GLY A 15 3.89 -12.51 -2.57
CA GLY A 15 4.10 -13.18 -3.87
C GLY A 15 2.88 -13.17 -4.79
N GLU A 16 1.69 -13.00 -4.23
CA GLU A 16 0.43 -12.83 -4.96
C GLU A 16 0.22 -11.42 -5.52
N VAL A 17 1.03 -10.43 -5.11
CA VAL A 17 0.96 -9.05 -5.59
C VAL A 17 1.95 -8.85 -6.73
N ALA A 18 1.44 -8.69 -7.95
CA ALA A 18 2.28 -8.47 -9.13
C ALA A 18 2.84 -7.04 -9.23
N SER A 19 2.11 -6.04 -8.75
CA SER A 19 2.55 -4.64 -8.77
C SER A 19 1.81 -3.77 -7.75
N ALA A 20 2.41 -2.62 -7.42
CA ALA A 20 1.80 -1.58 -6.60
C ALA A 20 1.65 -0.29 -7.42
N ILE A 21 0.42 0.21 -7.57
CA ILE A 21 0.14 1.48 -8.23
C ILE A 21 0.31 2.60 -7.21
N THR A 22 1.12 3.60 -7.53
CA THR A 22 1.44 4.70 -6.62
C THR A 22 1.41 6.05 -7.33
N GLY A 23 0.94 7.07 -6.62
CA GLY A 23 0.94 8.46 -7.08
C GLY A 23 2.19 9.21 -6.62
N ALA A 24 2.59 10.22 -7.40
CA ALA A 24 3.65 11.15 -7.03
C ALA A 24 3.33 12.55 -7.59
N SER A 25 3.62 13.57 -6.79
CA SER A 25 3.49 14.99 -7.14
C SER A 25 4.83 15.67 -7.42
N ARG A 26 5.94 15.04 -7.00
CA ARG A 26 7.30 15.53 -7.19
C ARG A 26 8.24 14.40 -7.61
N PRO A 27 9.29 14.68 -8.42
CA PRO A 27 10.19 13.65 -8.93
C PRO A 27 10.89 12.80 -7.86
N GLU A 28 11.21 13.38 -6.70
CA GLU A 28 11.81 12.67 -5.56
C GLU A 28 10.89 11.60 -4.97
N GLN A 29 9.58 11.77 -5.05
CA GLN A 29 8.62 10.76 -4.62
C GLN A 29 8.66 9.54 -5.53
N VAL A 30 8.79 9.75 -6.86
CA VAL A 30 8.96 8.65 -7.82
C VAL A 30 10.22 7.84 -7.49
N ARG A 31 11.34 8.51 -7.20
CA ARG A 31 12.59 7.85 -6.80
C ARG A 31 12.43 7.08 -5.49
N SER A 32 11.79 7.67 -4.48
CA SER A 32 11.54 6.98 -3.19
C SER A 32 10.62 5.78 -3.35
N ASN A 33 9.61 5.86 -4.23
CA ASN A 33 8.69 4.77 -4.51
C ASN A 33 9.40 3.62 -5.24
N ALA A 34 10.17 3.94 -6.28
CA ALA A 34 10.92 2.94 -7.06
C ALA A 34 11.96 2.20 -6.20
N ALA A 35 12.57 2.89 -5.22
CA ALA A 35 13.53 2.30 -4.30
C ALA A 35 12.95 1.21 -3.39
N ALA A 36 11.61 1.03 -3.35
CA ALA A 36 10.97 -0.02 -2.55
C ALA A 36 11.03 -1.41 -3.20
N SER A 37 11.12 -1.49 -4.52
CA SER A 37 11.06 -2.75 -5.26
C SER A 37 12.14 -3.77 -4.86
N PRO A 38 13.42 -3.41 -4.70
CA PRO A 38 14.47 -4.37 -4.31
C PRO A 38 14.58 -4.59 -2.80
N VAL A 39 13.66 -4.04 -1.99
CA VAL A 39 13.77 -4.12 -0.54
C VAL A 39 13.19 -5.43 -0.04
N GLU A 40 14.05 -6.25 0.57
CA GLU A 40 13.64 -7.41 1.33
C GLU A 40 13.38 -7.02 2.78
N LEU A 41 12.24 -7.45 3.31
CA LEU A 41 11.82 -7.19 4.68
C LEU A 41 12.07 -8.42 5.53
N SER A 42 12.49 -8.20 6.78
CA SER A 42 12.64 -9.27 7.75
C SER A 42 11.28 -9.87 8.13
N GLU A 43 11.29 -11.14 8.54
CA GLU A 43 10.06 -11.90 8.85
C GLU A 43 9.31 -11.39 10.07
N ASP A 44 9.96 -10.63 10.96
CA ASP A 44 9.37 -10.02 12.16
C ASP A 44 8.62 -8.71 11.87
N LEU A 45 8.97 -8.02 10.78
CA LEU A 45 8.41 -6.73 10.45
C LEU A 45 6.89 -6.76 10.16
N PRO A 46 6.34 -7.75 9.43
CA PRO A 46 4.89 -7.86 9.26
C PRO A 46 4.13 -7.87 10.59
N ALA A 47 4.61 -8.62 11.58
CA ALA A 47 3.99 -8.69 12.90
C ALA A 47 4.06 -7.33 13.63
N ALA A 48 5.18 -6.62 13.52
CA ALA A 48 5.31 -5.28 14.08
C ALA A 48 4.38 -4.26 13.41
N VAL A 49 4.17 -4.38 12.10
CA VAL A 49 3.23 -3.52 11.36
C VAL A 49 1.79 -3.82 11.78
N ASP A 50 1.41 -5.09 11.89
CA ASP A 50 0.07 -5.49 12.35
C ASP A 50 -0.20 -4.99 13.77
N GLN A 51 0.78 -5.12 14.68
CA GLN A 51 0.69 -4.58 16.04
C GLN A 51 0.54 -3.05 16.04
N ALA A 52 1.27 -2.34 15.19
CA ALA A 52 1.23 -0.89 15.12
C ALA A 52 -0.09 -0.35 14.53
N LEU A 53 -0.68 -1.07 13.58
CA LEU A 53 -1.92 -0.66 12.92
C LEU A 53 -3.17 -1.04 13.72
N GLY A 54 -3.16 -2.15 14.46
CA GLY A 54 -4.33 -2.60 15.21
C GLY A 54 -5.59 -2.65 14.35
N ASP A 55 -6.67 -2.02 14.83
CA ASP A 55 -7.99 -2.02 14.16
C ASP A 55 -8.19 -0.88 13.14
N VAL A 56 -7.13 -0.11 12.82
CA VAL A 56 -7.19 1.01 11.86
C VAL A 56 -7.43 0.56 10.41
N PRO A 57 -6.87 -0.55 9.90
CA PRO A 57 -7.03 -0.94 8.50
C PRO A 57 -8.48 -1.22 8.11
N VAL A 58 -8.86 -0.76 6.91
CA VAL A 58 -10.15 -1.12 6.31
C VAL A 58 -10.05 -2.51 5.69
N THR A 59 -10.87 -3.44 6.18
CA THR A 59 -10.87 -4.86 5.76
C THR A 59 -11.89 -5.19 4.67
N GLU A 60 -12.83 -4.28 4.41
CA GLU A 60 -13.89 -4.46 3.41
C GLU A 60 -14.02 -3.23 2.50
N PRO A 61 -14.38 -3.40 1.21
CA PRO A 61 -14.65 -2.28 0.33
C PRO A 61 -15.71 -1.35 0.91
N THR A 62 -15.38 -0.07 1.03
CA THR A 62 -16.33 0.98 1.44
C THR A 62 -16.62 1.88 0.25
N LEU A 63 -17.87 2.30 0.10
CA LEU A 63 -18.26 3.25 -0.94
C LEU A 63 -17.53 4.58 -0.73
N ALA A 64 -16.97 5.12 -1.81
CA ALA A 64 -16.42 6.47 -1.78
C ALA A 64 -17.51 7.49 -1.41
N PRO A 65 -17.15 8.65 -0.83
CA PRO A 65 -18.11 9.70 -0.55
C PRO A 65 -18.94 10.06 -1.79
N GLY A 66 -20.28 9.98 -1.69
CA GLY A 66 -21.20 10.26 -2.79
C GLY A 66 -21.41 9.10 -3.79
N ALA A 67 -20.71 7.97 -3.63
CA ALA A 67 -20.96 6.77 -4.43
C ALA A 67 -22.23 6.04 -3.95
N GLN A 68 -22.98 5.49 -4.90
CA GLN A 68 -24.13 4.63 -4.64
C GLN A 68 -23.83 3.23 -5.19
N SER A 69 -24.33 2.20 -4.51
CA SER A 69 -24.26 0.84 -5.02
C SER A 69 -25.07 0.69 -6.32
N GLY A 70 -24.57 -0.14 -7.24
CA GLY A 70 -25.17 -0.38 -8.55
C GLY A 70 -24.55 0.44 -9.69
N VAL A 71 -24.45 -0.16 -10.88
CA VAL A 71 -23.98 0.50 -12.10
C VAL A 71 -25.12 1.34 -12.67
N LYS A 72 -24.98 2.68 -12.66
CA LYS A 72 -26.04 3.58 -13.13
C LYS A 72 -26.19 3.62 -14.65
N HIS A 73 -25.11 3.39 -15.40
CA HIS A 73 -25.11 3.34 -16.86
C HIS A 73 -24.11 2.29 -17.36
N ARG A 74 -24.56 1.44 -18.28
CA ARG A 74 -23.76 0.43 -19.00
C ARG A 74 -23.33 0.97 -20.35
#